data_AF-A0A5E7VLI5-F1
#
_entry.id   AF-A0A5E7VLI5-F1
#
_cell.length_a   1.000
_cell.length_b   1.000
_cell.length_c   1.000
_cell.angle_alpha   90.00
_cell.angle_beta   90.00
_cell.angle_gamma   90.00
#
_symmetry.space_group_name_H-M   'P 1'
#
loop_
_entity.id
_entity.type
_entity.pdbx_description
1 polymer ?
#
loop_
_entity_poly.entity_id
_entity_poly.type
_entity_poly.pdbx_seq_one_letter_code
_entity_poly.pdbx_strand_id
1 'polypeptide(L)'
;MTIKRLTPQFVEHFPEKLEPGELYLAMEFATAAHLCACGCGVKVITPFSPTDWQMSFDGETVSLKPSIGNWTFQCRSHYWVRSGRVEWAGDMSQEAINAGRKRDAQAKARQQANKPNGDESRRPTPVAHTQSQVPSLFGKLRKWLGL
;
A
#
# COMPACT_ATOMS: atom_id res chain seq x y z
N MET A 1 10.47 -14.58 -14.78
CA MET A 1 10.68 -15.59 -13.71
C MET A 1 9.63 -15.40 -12.64
N THR A 2 9.11 -16.47 -12.03
CA THR A 2 8.14 -16.35 -10.93
C THR A 2 8.84 -16.07 -9.60
N ILE A 3 8.25 -15.21 -8.79
CA ILE A 3 8.71 -14.88 -7.44
C ILE A 3 8.24 -15.96 -6.46
N LYS A 4 9.17 -16.54 -5.70
CA LYS A 4 8.86 -17.59 -4.71
C LYS A 4 8.68 -17.04 -3.30
N ARG A 5 9.32 -15.91 -3.00
CA ARG A 5 9.25 -15.25 -1.70
C ARG A 5 9.15 -13.75 -1.87
N LEU A 6 8.46 -13.14 -0.93
CA LEU A 6 8.37 -11.70 -0.76
C LEU A 6 9.02 -11.33 0.57
N THR A 7 10.07 -10.54 0.53
CA THR A 7 10.79 -10.03 1.70
C THR A 7 10.11 -8.76 2.18
N PRO A 8 9.75 -8.65 3.47
CA PRO A 8 9.10 -7.45 3.97
C PRO A 8 10.07 -6.26 4.03
N GLN A 9 9.66 -5.13 3.48
CA GLN A 9 10.36 -3.85 3.54
C GLN A 9 9.43 -2.82 4.19
N PHE A 10 9.65 -2.52 5.47
CA PHE A 10 8.89 -1.48 6.16
C PHE A 10 9.41 -0.12 5.75
N VAL A 11 8.52 0.71 5.20
CA VAL A 11 8.88 2.01 4.63
C VAL A 11 7.89 3.07 5.08
N GLU A 12 8.38 4.31 5.19
CA GLU A 12 7.48 5.47 5.37
C GLU A 12 6.76 5.77 4.06
N HIS A 13 7.49 5.77 2.94
CA HIS A 13 6.98 6.05 1.61
C HIS A 13 7.38 4.95 0.64
N PHE A 14 6.50 4.62 -0.31
CA PHE A 14 6.84 3.67 -1.36
C PHE A 14 7.95 4.24 -2.26
N PRO A 15 8.95 3.43 -2.65
CA PRO A 15 9.97 3.88 -3.59
C PRO A 15 9.35 4.14 -4.96
N GLU A 16 10.00 4.98 -5.77
CA GLU A 16 9.56 5.28 -7.14
C GLU A 16 9.45 4.00 -8.00
N LYS A 17 10.38 3.07 -7.79
CA LYS A 17 10.43 1.76 -8.45
C LYS A 17 10.39 0.66 -7.39
N LEU A 18 9.50 -0.30 -7.59
CA LEU A 18 9.43 -1.49 -6.76
C LEU A 18 10.35 -2.56 -7.32
N GLU A 19 11.04 -3.29 -6.45
CA GLU A 19 11.91 -4.39 -6.86
C GLU A 19 11.17 -5.75 -6.82
N PRO A 20 11.50 -6.69 -7.75
CA PRO A 20 10.94 -8.03 -7.72
C PRO A 20 11.34 -8.79 -6.45
N GLY A 21 10.38 -9.40 -5.77
CA GLY A 21 10.65 -10.15 -4.53
C GLY A 21 10.58 -9.31 -3.25
N GLU A 22 10.33 -8.01 -3.35
CA GLU A 22 10.12 -7.14 -2.20
C GLU A 22 8.62 -6.89 -1.95
N LEU A 23 8.22 -6.91 -0.68
CA LEU A 23 6.90 -6.51 -0.20
C LEU A 23 7.04 -5.26 0.64
N TYR A 24 6.73 -4.12 0.05
CA TYR A 24 6.78 -2.83 0.73
C TYR A 24 5.55 -2.65 1.59
N LEU A 25 5.76 -2.22 2.83
CA LEU A 25 4.75 -2.08 3.88
C LEU A 25 4.79 -0.65 4.41
N ALA A 26 3.83 0.17 3.99
CA ALA A 26 3.68 1.53 4.47
C ALA A 26 2.59 1.56 5.55
N MET A 27 3.02 1.41 6.81
CA MET A 27 2.12 1.21 7.94
C MET A 27 1.25 2.43 8.23
N GLU A 28 1.77 3.64 8.05
CA GLU A 28 1.01 4.89 8.21
C GLU A 28 -0.18 4.96 7.24
N PHE A 29 0.02 4.50 6.00
CA PHE A 29 -1.03 4.43 4.98
C PHE A 29 -1.81 3.13 5.01
N ALA A 30 -1.54 2.26 5.98
CA ALA A 30 -2.12 0.93 6.11
C ALA A 30 -2.14 0.19 4.75
N THR A 31 -1.04 0.18 4.01
CA THR A 31 -1.02 -0.36 2.64
C THR A 31 0.26 -1.14 2.38
N ALA A 32 0.14 -2.23 1.63
CA ALA A 32 1.28 -2.91 1.05
C ALA A 32 1.30 -2.88 -0.48
N ALA A 33 2.50 -2.97 -1.04
CA ALA A 33 2.74 -2.98 -2.46
C ALA A 33 3.88 -3.92 -2.83
N HIS A 34 3.73 -4.61 -3.95
CA HIS A 34 4.79 -5.44 -4.55
C HIS A 34 4.59 -5.58 -6.06
N LEU A 35 5.63 -6.08 -6.74
CA LEU A 35 5.45 -6.55 -8.12
C LEU A 35 4.79 -7.93 -8.13
N CYS A 36 3.88 -8.13 -9.08
CA CYS A 36 3.11 -9.36 -9.21
C CYS A 36 4.01 -10.61 -9.21
N ALA A 37 3.68 -11.59 -8.37
CA ALA A 37 4.54 -12.74 -8.14
C ALA A 37 4.69 -13.67 -9.36
N CYS A 38 3.84 -13.53 -10.40
CA CYS A 38 4.04 -14.26 -11.65
C CYS A 38 5.25 -13.74 -12.45
N GLY A 39 5.75 -12.54 -12.11
CA GLY A 39 6.89 -11.91 -12.77
C GLY A 39 6.52 -11.01 -13.95
N CYS A 40 5.24 -10.66 -14.12
CA CYS A 40 4.82 -9.72 -15.19
C CYS A 40 5.19 -8.26 -14.92
N GLY A 41 5.68 -7.93 -13.71
CA GLY A 41 6.10 -6.57 -13.34
C GLY A 41 4.96 -5.59 -13.06
N VAL A 42 3.69 -6.03 -13.07
CA VAL A 42 2.56 -5.18 -12.69
C VAL A 42 2.54 -4.97 -11.18
N LYS A 43 2.30 -3.73 -10.74
CA LYS A 43 2.17 -3.36 -9.33
C LYS A 43 0.87 -3.93 -8.75
N VAL A 44 0.99 -4.69 -7.66
CA VAL A 44 -0.12 -5.15 -6.83
C VAL A 44 -0.17 -4.27 -5.60
N ILE A 45 -1.37 -3.77 -5.27
CA ILE A 45 -1.63 -2.93 -4.10
C ILE A 45 -2.64 -3.64 -3.21
N THR A 46 -2.33 -3.76 -1.93
CA THR A 46 -3.20 -4.41 -0.93
C THR A 46 -3.41 -3.46 0.25
N PRO A 47 -4.43 -2.59 0.21
CA PRO A 47 -4.79 -1.73 1.35
C PRO A 47 -5.33 -2.58 2.50
N PHE A 48 -4.92 -2.25 3.72
CA PHE A 48 -5.30 -2.94 4.92
C PHE A 48 -6.56 -2.34 5.54
N SER A 49 -7.56 -3.18 5.76
CA SER A 49 -8.74 -2.81 6.54
C SER A 49 -9.43 -4.07 7.08
N PRO A 50 -10.36 -3.95 8.05
CA PRO A 50 -11.04 -5.13 8.55
C PRO A 50 -11.98 -5.79 7.52
N THR A 51 -12.28 -5.14 6.40
CA THR A 51 -13.10 -5.67 5.28
C THR A 51 -12.34 -5.92 4.00
N ASP A 52 -11.01 -5.79 4.03
CA ASP A 52 -10.17 -5.99 2.86
C ASP A 52 -8.96 -6.86 3.22
N TRP A 53 -7.76 -6.53 2.75
CA TRP A 53 -6.56 -7.21 3.16
C TRP A 53 -6.21 -6.96 4.64
N GLN A 54 -5.61 -7.97 5.24
CA GLN A 54 -5.04 -7.96 6.59
C GLN A 54 -3.64 -8.52 6.51
N MET A 55 -2.77 -7.99 7.36
CA MET A 55 -1.38 -8.40 7.48
C MET A 55 -1.13 -8.98 8.87
N SER A 56 -0.30 -10.02 8.95
CA SER A 56 0.33 -10.44 10.20
C SER A 56 1.85 -10.43 10.03
N PHE A 57 2.56 -9.98 11.05
CA PHE A 57 4.02 -9.96 11.13
C PHE A 57 4.45 -10.65 12.42
N ASP A 58 5.34 -11.63 12.33
CA ASP A 58 5.82 -12.41 13.47
C ASP A 58 7.18 -11.93 14.02
N GLY A 59 7.70 -10.83 13.49
CA GLY A 59 9.04 -10.30 13.80
C GLY A 59 10.08 -10.60 12.73
N GLU A 60 9.80 -11.54 11.82
CA GLU A 60 10.71 -11.91 10.71
C GLU A 60 10.00 -11.90 9.35
N THR A 61 8.79 -12.45 9.29
CA THR A 61 8.05 -12.69 8.05
C THR A 61 6.63 -12.15 8.08
N VAL A 62 6.11 -11.84 6.89
CA VAL A 62 4.75 -11.30 6.71
C VAL A 62 3.85 -12.30 6.02
N SER A 63 2.61 -12.39 6.50
CA SER A 63 1.52 -13.05 5.79
C SER A 63 0.42 -12.05 5.42
N LEU A 64 -0.20 -12.23 4.27
CA LEU A 64 -1.35 -11.46 3.82
C LEU A 64 -2.57 -12.38 3.70
N LYS A 65 -3.72 -11.88 4.14
CA LYS A 65 -5.03 -12.52 3.94
C LYS A 65 -6.06 -11.48 3.50
N PRO A 66 -7.02 -11.79 2.61
CA PRO A 66 -7.16 -13.05 1.88
C PRO A 66 -6.06 -13.24 0.82
N SER A 67 -6.19 -14.27 -0.04
CA SER A 67 -5.31 -14.45 -1.20
C SER A 67 -5.37 -13.24 -2.14
N ILE A 68 -4.31 -13.08 -2.92
CA ILE A 68 -4.21 -12.07 -3.97
C ILE A 68 -4.66 -12.70 -5.28
N GLY A 69 -5.82 -12.28 -5.77
CA GLY A 69 -6.35 -12.66 -7.09
C GLY A 69 -6.31 -11.48 -8.05
N ASN A 70 -5.40 -11.51 -9.02
CA ASN A 70 -5.19 -10.44 -9.99
C ASN A 70 -6.07 -10.61 -11.25
N TRP A 71 -7.37 -10.81 -11.05
CA TRP A 71 -8.32 -11.19 -12.11
C TRP A 71 -8.53 -10.14 -13.20
N THR A 72 -8.15 -8.89 -12.93
CA THR A 72 -8.19 -7.78 -13.90
C THR A 72 -6.89 -7.65 -14.69
N PHE A 73 -5.82 -8.33 -14.28
CA PHE A 73 -4.55 -8.32 -15.01
C PHE A 73 -4.57 -9.39 -16.09
N GLN A 74 -3.82 -9.18 -17.16
CA GLN A 74 -3.66 -10.16 -18.22
C GLN A 74 -3.13 -11.51 -17.72
N CYS A 75 -2.29 -11.51 -16.68
CA CYS A 75 -1.72 -12.73 -16.11
C CYS A 75 -2.69 -13.54 -15.25
N ARG A 76 -3.81 -12.93 -14.78
CA ARG A 76 -4.81 -13.56 -13.89
C ARG A 76 -4.22 -14.37 -12.72
N SER A 77 -3.05 -13.99 -12.22
CA SER A 77 -2.34 -14.75 -11.19
C SER A 77 -3.13 -14.82 -9.88
N HIS A 78 -3.10 -15.96 -9.21
CA HIS A 78 -3.72 -16.13 -7.89
C HIS A 78 -2.77 -16.83 -6.92
N TYR A 79 -2.52 -16.22 -5.77
CA TYR A 79 -1.60 -16.76 -4.78
C TYR A 79 -1.89 -16.25 -3.37
N TRP A 80 -1.42 -16.99 -2.38
CA TRP A 80 -1.30 -16.56 -0.99
C TRP A 80 0.11 -16.05 -0.72
N VAL A 81 0.23 -15.16 0.27
CA VAL A 81 1.51 -14.80 0.87
C VAL A 81 1.48 -15.29 2.32
N ARG A 82 2.26 -16.33 2.64
CA ARG A 82 2.32 -16.93 3.98
C ARG A 82 3.75 -17.02 4.46
N SER A 83 4.06 -16.36 5.57
CA SER A 83 5.41 -16.25 6.12
C SER A 83 6.44 -15.86 5.04
N GLY A 84 6.09 -14.86 4.23
CA GLY A 84 6.86 -14.38 3.10
C GLY A 84 6.95 -15.33 1.90
N ARG A 85 6.30 -16.50 1.92
CA ARG A 85 6.27 -17.44 0.77
C ARG A 85 5.07 -17.17 -0.13
N VAL A 86 5.30 -17.25 -1.44
CA VAL A 86 4.23 -17.23 -2.45
C VAL A 86 3.72 -18.65 -2.64
N GLU A 87 2.48 -18.89 -2.25
CA GLU A 87 1.80 -20.18 -2.44
C GLU A 87 0.74 -20.01 -3.52
N TRP A 88 0.97 -20.62 -4.69
CA TRP A 88 0.05 -20.53 -5.82
C TRP A 88 -1.31 -21.15 -5.49
N ALA A 89 -2.37 -20.44 -5.87
CA ALA A 89 -3.74 -20.89 -5.78
C ALA A 89 -4.33 -21.09 -7.19
N GLY A 90 -5.32 -21.98 -7.30
CA GLY A 90 -5.96 -22.27 -8.59
C GLY A 90 -6.76 -21.10 -9.15
N ASP A 91 -7.15 -21.17 -10.42
CA ASP A 91 -8.03 -20.17 -11.03
C ASP A 91 -9.39 -20.11 -10.31
N MET A 92 -10.05 -18.97 -10.36
CA MET A 92 -11.40 -18.80 -9.83
C MET A 92 -12.37 -18.49 -10.97
N SER A 93 -13.54 -19.14 -10.94
CA SER A 93 -14.59 -18.85 -11.91
C SER A 93 -15.06 -17.40 -11.78
N GLN A 94 -15.61 -16.85 -12.87
CA GLN A 94 -16.11 -15.47 -12.87
C GLN A 94 -17.23 -15.28 -11.84
N GLU A 95 -18.06 -16.30 -11.63
CA GLU A 95 -19.12 -16.33 -10.62
C GLU A 95 -18.53 -16.24 -9.21
N ALA A 96 -17.47 -17.03 -8.92
CA ALA A 96 -16.80 -16.99 -7.63
C ALA A 96 -16.15 -15.62 -7.36
N ILE A 97 -15.50 -15.04 -8.37
CA ILE A 97 -14.91 -13.70 -8.31
C ILE A 97 -15.98 -12.65 -8.02
N ASN A 98 -17.11 -12.68 -8.75
CA ASN A 98 -18.21 -11.75 -8.58
C ASN A 98 -18.88 -11.88 -7.20
N ALA A 99 -19.07 -13.12 -6.73
CA ALA A 99 -19.60 -13.39 -5.41
C ALA A 99 -18.69 -12.87 -4.30
N GLY A 100 -17.36 -13.00 -4.45
CA GLY A 100 -16.37 -12.41 -3.55
C GLY A 100 -16.49 -10.88 -3.49
N ARG A 101 -16.39 -10.22 -4.64
CA ARG A 101 -16.51 -8.76 -4.75
C ARG A 101 -17.81 -8.22 -4.16
N LYS A 102 -18.93 -8.92 -4.36
CA LYS A 102 -20.23 -8.55 -3.78
C LYS A 102 -20.21 -8.62 -2.25
N ARG A 103 -19.63 -9.68 -1.68
CA ARG A 103 -19.48 -9.82 -0.22
C ARG A 103 -18.62 -8.71 0.36
N ASP A 104 -17.50 -8.39 -0.28
CA ASP A 104 -16.58 -7.34 0.18
C ASP A 104 -17.25 -5.96 0.11
N ALA A 105 -17.97 -5.66 -0.97
CA ALA A 105 -18.72 -4.42 -1.12
C ALA A 105 -19.81 -4.27 -0.04
N GLN A 106 -20.55 -5.34 0.25
CA GLN A 106 -21.56 -5.35 1.31
C GLN A 106 -20.93 -5.14 2.70
N ALA A 107 -19.78 -5.76 2.96
CA ALA A 107 -19.08 -5.62 4.22
C ALA A 107 -18.58 -4.18 4.43
N LYS A 108 -18.01 -3.56 3.38
CA LYS A 108 -17.59 -2.14 3.37
C LYS A 108 -18.78 -1.20 3.61
N ALA A 109 -19.92 -1.44 2.96
CA ALA A 109 -21.12 -0.63 3.16
C ALA A 109 -21.62 -0.69 4.62
N ARG A 110 -21.64 -1.89 5.23
CA ARG A 110 -22.02 -2.06 6.65
C ARG A 110 -21.06 -1.33 7.59
N GLN A 111 -19.75 -1.38 7.32
CA GLN A 111 -18.77 -0.65 8.13
C GLN A 111 -18.95 0.86 8.04
N GLN A 112 -19.24 1.39 6.86
CA GLN A 112 -19.52 2.82 6.68
C GLN A 112 -20.79 3.24 7.40
N ALA A 113 -21.86 2.45 7.32
CA ALA A 113 -23.12 2.72 8.02
C ALA A 113 -22.97 2.69 9.56
N ASN A 114 -22.05 1.86 10.07
CA ASN A 114 -21.79 1.73 11.51
C ASN A 114 -20.72 2.70 12.03
N LYS A 115 -20.10 3.53 11.18
CA LYS A 115 -19.22 4.60 11.68
C LYS A 115 -20.12 5.63 12.38
N PRO A 116 -19.91 5.91 13.67
CA PRO A 116 -20.62 7.00 14.31
C PRO A 116 -20.36 8.29 13.53
N ASN A 117 -21.40 9.06 13.23
CA ASN A 117 -21.24 10.42 12.71
C ASN A 117 -20.50 11.24 13.78
N GLY A 118 -19.19 11.40 13.64
CA GLY A 118 -18.39 12.14 14.61
C GLY A 118 -16.89 12.01 14.41
N ASP A 119 -16.35 12.81 13.49
CA ASP A 119 -15.22 13.70 13.81
C ASP A 119 -15.15 14.83 12.77
N GLU A 120 -16.11 15.76 12.86
CA GLU A 120 -15.97 17.12 12.31
C GLU A 120 -15.16 18.02 13.27
N SER A 121 -14.50 17.44 14.29
CA SER A 121 -13.68 18.13 15.29
C SER A 121 -12.17 18.01 15.03
N ARG A 122 -11.75 17.33 13.96
CA ARG A 122 -10.43 17.52 13.33
C ARG A 122 -10.52 18.43 12.12
N ARG A 123 -11.16 19.59 12.26
CA ARG A 123 -10.74 20.74 11.46
C ARG A 123 -9.47 21.25 12.14
N PRO A 124 -8.27 21.15 11.54
CA PRO A 124 -7.23 22.07 11.96
C PRO A 124 -7.83 23.46 11.80
N THR A 125 -7.94 24.20 12.89
CA THR A 125 -8.13 25.64 12.85
C THR A 125 -7.15 26.17 11.80
N PRO A 126 -7.56 27.05 10.87
CA PRO A 126 -6.59 27.71 10.02
C PRO A 126 -5.71 28.53 10.95
N VAL A 127 -4.56 27.96 11.32
CA VAL A 127 -3.48 28.70 11.94
C VAL A 127 -3.11 29.70 10.85
N ALA A 128 -3.34 30.98 11.12
CA ALA A 128 -2.91 32.04 10.23
C ALA A 128 -1.42 31.83 9.96
N HIS A 129 -1.08 31.38 8.75
CA HIS A 129 0.28 31.37 8.28
C HIS A 129 0.69 32.82 8.12
N THR A 130 1.21 33.41 9.21
CA THR A 130 2.05 34.60 9.12
C THR A 130 3.20 34.21 8.19
N GLN A 131 3.24 34.85 7.03
CA GLN A 131 4.32 34.71 6.05
C GLN A 131 5.63 35.20 6.69
N SER A 132 6.34 34.30 7.35
CA SER A 132 7.71 34.55 7.78
C SER A 132 8.62 34.31 6.59
N GLN A 133 8.96 35.40 5.91
CA GLN A 133 9.96 35.45 4.85
C GLN A 133 11.30 34.92 5.39
N VAL A 134 11.75 33.78 4.88
CA VAL A 134 13.13 33.33 5.12
C VAL A 134 13.99 33.89 3.98
N PRO A 135 14.97 34.77 4.25
CA PRO A 135 15.80 35.33 3.21
C PRO A 135 16.73 34.26 2.62
N SER A 136 16.80 34.26 1.28
CA SER A 136 17.68 33.45 0.44
C SER A 136 19.16 33.56 0.83
N LEU A 137 19.81 32.42 1.06
CA LEU A 137 21.24 32.29 1.37
C LEU A 137 22.17 32.32 0.14
N PHE A 138 21.66 32.62 -1.06
CA PHE A 138 22.45 32.58 -2.31
C PHE A 138 22.75 33.93 -2.94
N GLY A 139 23.06 34.94 -2.12
CA GLY A 139 23.59 36.20 -2.62
C GLY A 139 24.22 37.04 -1.53
N LYS A 140 25.53 36.87 -1.30
CA LYS A 140 26.50 37.90 -0.85
C LYS A 140 27.86 37.30 -0.42
N LEU A 141 28.57 36.64 -1.33
CA LEU A 141 30.03 36.44 -1.19
C LEU A 141 30.79 37.03 -2.39
N ARG A 142 30.53 38.31 -2.68
CA ARG A 142 31.38 39.15 -3.54
C ARG A 142 31.37 40.57 -2.99
N LYS A 143 32.15 40.81 -1.93
CA LYS A 143 32.57 42.17 -1.54
C LYS A 143 33.71 42.18 -0.50
N TRP A 144 34.65 41.23 -0.62
CA TRP A 144 35.93 41.24 0.08
C TRP A 144 37.01 40.76 -0.89
N LEU A 145 37.39 41.63 -1.81
CA LEU A 145 38.69 41.77 -2.47
C LEU A 145 38.53 42.97 -3.41
N GLY A 146 39.08 44.10 -3.00
CA GLY A 146 39.04 45.34 -3.77
C GLY A 146 39.99 45.28 -4.96
N LEU A 147 39.43 44.96 -6.13
CA LEU A 147 39.72 45.52 -7.46
C LEU A 147 38.55 45.17 -8.40
#